data_AF-A0A2E0U3E3-F1
#
_entry.id   AF-A0A2E0U3E3-F1
#
_cell.length_a   1.000
_cell.length_b   1.000
_cell.length_c   1.000
_cell.angle_alpha   90.00
_cell.angle_beta   90.00
_cell.angle_gamma   90.00
#
_symmetry.space_group_name_H-M   'P 1'
#
loop_
_entity.id
_entity.type
_entity.pdbx_description
1 polymer ?
#
loop_
_entity_poly.entity_id
_entity_poly.type
_entity_poly.pdbx_seq_one_letter_code
_entity_poly.pdbx_strand_id
1 'polypeptide(L)'
;MKILLACLGACALLVSSCAVDPLNTDPEVKGLRVASKLKSYADPVSGTALSVKQYRQFELFLPENPSTGYRWELKPGWSGTLNYDESTYVADPAPDGLVGSGGTRRFVFSGATAGKTNLTFRYKRPGPEAEPADVRTFPVTVTE
;
A
#
# COMPACT_ATOMS: atom_id res chain seq x y z
N MET A 1 57.80 -44.81 23.30
CA MET A 1 59.26 -44.62 23.36
C MET A 1 59.62 -43.49 22.40
N LYS A 2 60.40 -42.51 22.88
CA LYS A 2 60.92 -41.29 22.23
C LYS A 2 59.96 -40.09 22.11
N ILE A 3 60.32 -38.84 22.40
CA ILE A 3 61.51 -38.16 22.96
C ILE A 3 61.00 -36.78 23.48
N LEU A 4 61.58 -36.32 24.59
CA LEU A 4 61.52 -34.98 25.19
C LEU A 4 62.00 -33.87 24.24
N LEU A 5 61.39 -32.67 24.22
CA LEU A 5 62.17 -31.42 24.12
C LEU A 5 61.38 -30.19 24.55
N ALA A 6 61.93 -29.46 25.52
CA ALA A 6 61.48 -28.18 26.02
C ALA A 6 62.06 -27.03 25.18
N CYS A 7 61.31 -25.93 25.05
CA CYS A 7 61.88 -24.62 24.78
C CYS A 7 61.08 -23.55 25.56
N LEU A 8 61.75 -22.95 26.54
CA LEU A 8 61.40 -21.66 27.12
C LEU A 8 61.45 -20.58 26.03
N GLY A 9 60.57 -19.60 26.12
CA GLY A 9 60.64 -18.39 25.31
C GLY A 9 59.56 -17.38 25.70
N ALA A 10 59.76 -16.71 26.84
CA ALA A 10 59.02 -15.49 27.14
C ALA A 10 59.52 -14.38 26.19
N CYS A 11 58.62 -13.72 25.46
CA CYS A 11 58.93 -12.44 24.85
C CYS A 11 57.72 -11.51 24.92
N ALA A 12 57.89 -10.52 25.79
CA ALA A 12 57.36 -9.17 25.83
C ALA A 12 56.19 -8.79 24.90
N LEU A 13 55.11 -8.41 25.58
CA LEU A 13 54.19 -7.31 25.29
C LEU A 13 54.84 -6.19 24.44
N LEU A 14 54.21 -5.79 23.34
CA LEU A 14 53.94 -4.37 23.04
C LEU A 14 52.66 -4.25 22.19
N VAL A 15 51.62 -3.79 22.87
CA VAL A 15 50.46 -3.00 22.44
C VAL A 15 50.41 -2.54 20.97
N SER A 16 49.27 -2.83 20.33
CA SER A 16 48.45 -1.76 19.78
C SER A 16 46.97 -2.15 19.92
N SER A 17 46.29 -1.39 20.76
CA SER A 17 44.84 -1.38 20.88
C SER A 17 44.24 -0.92 19.56
N CYS A 18 43.47 -1.79 18.92
CA CYS A 18 42.18 -1.40 18.39
C CYS A 18 41.20 -2.31 19.10
N ALA A 19 40.42 -1.74 20.02
CA ALA A 19 39.25 -2.42 20.54
C ALA A 19 38.46 -2.95 19.34
N VAL A 20 38.37 -4.27 19.21
CA VAL A 20 37.28 -4.87 18.44
C VAL A 20 36.08 -4.71 19.36
N ASP A 21 35.24 -3.74 19.04
CA ASP A 21 34.01 -3.44 19.77
C ASP A 21 33.23 -4.74 20.02
N PRO A 22 33.05 -5.19 21.28
CA PRO A 22 32.20 -6.35 21.56
C PRO A 22 30.70 -6.00 21.53
N LEU A 23 30.34 -4.85 20.94
CA LEU A 23 28.96 -4.39 20.82
C LEU A 23 28.34 -4.63 19.44
N ASN A 24 29.04 -5.30 18.52
CA ASN A 24 28.37 -5.82 17.33
C ASN A 24 27.67 -7.15 17.62
N THR A 25 26.70 -7.10 18.53
CA THR A 25 25.58 -8.03 18.59
C THR A 25 24.33 -7.27 18.15
N ASP A 26 24.34 -6.71 16.95
CA ASP A 26 23.08 -6.41 16.29
C ASP A 26 22.54 -7.75 15.79
N PRO A 27 21.43 -8.29 16.35
CA PRO A 27 20.74 -9.37 15.67
C PRO A 27 20.34 -8.83 14.31
N GLU A 28 20.85 -9.46 13.25
CA GLU A 28 20.36 -9.34 11.89
C GLU A 28 18.83 -9.22 11.94
N VAL A 29 18.30 -8.05 11.57
CA VAL A 29 16.90 -7.69 11.79
C VAL A 29 16.04 -8.59 10.90
N LYS A 30 15.65 -9.75 11.44
CA LYS A 30 14.75 -10.75 10.83
C LYS A 30 13.29 -10.24 10.85
N GLY A 31 13.12 -8.97 10.51
CA GLY A 31 11.94 -8.17 10.80
C GLY A 31 11.60 -7.15 9.73
N LEU A 32 12.25 -7.15 8.56
CA LEU A 32 11.66 -6.55 7.38
C LEU A 32 10.51 -7.46 6.93
N ARG A 33 9.40 -7.35 7.66
CA ARG A 33 8.08 -7.81 7.24
C ARG A 33 8.00 -7.53 5.76
N VAL A 34 7.94 -8.58 4.96
CA VAL A 34 7.58 -8.52 3.56
C VAL A 34 6.51 -7.45 3.44
N ALA A 35 6.83 -6.33 2.77
CA ALA A 35 5.84 -5.31 2.47
C ALA A 35 4.76 -6.04 1.67
N SER A 36 3.72 -6.47 2.35
CA SER A 36 2.68 -7.31 1.76
C SER A 36 2.11 -6.52 0.61
N LYS A 37 2.23 -7.06 -0.61
CA LYS A 37 1.73 -6.42 -1.83
C LYS A 37 0.33 -5.87 -1.55
N LEU A 38 0.16 -4.57 -1.75
CA LEU A 38 -1.11 -3.90 -1.55
C LEU A 38 -2.13 -4.54 -2.50
N LYS A 39 -3.34 -4.79 -1.98
CA LYS A 39 -4.39 -5.36 -2.82
C LYS A 39 -4.97 -4.25 -3.68
N SER A 40 -4.95 -4.45 -4.99
CA SER A 40 -5.38 -3.44 -5.96
C SER A 40 -6.47 -4.02 -6.86
N TYR A 41 -7.53 -3.25 -7.05
CA TYR A 41 -8.66 -3.59 -7.91
C TYR A 41 -8.72 -2.64 -9.10
N ALA A 42 -8.29 -3.11 -10.26
CA ALA A 42 -8.27 -2.34 -11.51
C ALA A 42 -9.58 -2.49 -12.28
N ASP A 43 -10.31 -1.38 -12.45
CA ASP A 43 -11.59 -1.30 -13.15
C ASP A 43 -12.55 -2.47 -12.85
N PRO A 44 -12.85 -2.77 -11.57
CA PRO A 44 -13.74 -3.87 -11.25
C PRO A 44 -15.16 -3.55 -11.71
N VAL A 45 -15.85 -4.59 -12.17
CA VAL A 45 -17.28 -4.53 -12.49
C VAL A 45 -18.07 -4.24 -11.21
N SER A 46 -19.10 -3.41 -11.30
CA SER A 46 -20.04 -3.16 -10.19
C SER A 46 -20.56 -4.49 -9.62
N GLY A 47 -20.60 -4.62 -8.29
CA GLY A 47 -20.95 -5.83 -7.57
C GLY A 47 -19.76 -6.74 -7.24
N THR A 48 -18.56 -6.47 -7.76
CA THR A 48 -17.36 -7.24 -7.41
C THR A 48 -17.07 -7.15 -5.91
N ALA A 49 -16.93 -8.31 -5.26
CA ALA A 49 -16.63 -8.37 -3.84
C ALA A 49 -15.17 -8.00 -3.54
N LEU A 50 -14.99 -6.99 -2.70
CA LEU A 50 -13.70 -6.54 -2.23
C LEU A 50 -13.44 -7.11 -0.82
N SER A 51 -12.18 -7.35 -0.50
CA SER A 51 -11.80 -7.79 0.84
C SER A 51 -10.46 -7.24 1.27
N VAL A 52 -10.39 -6.90 2.54
CA VAL A 52 -9.20 -6.31 3.19
C VAL A 52 -9.14 -6.80 4.64
N LYS A 53 -7.93 -6.89 5.21
CA LYS A 53 -7.77 -7.12 6.64
C LYS A 53 -7.88 -5.82 7.43
N GLN A 54 -8.25 -5.90 8.69
CA GLN A 54 -8.22 -4.76 9.60
C GLN A 54 -6.81 -4.15 9.62
N TYR A 55 -6.76 -2.82 9.63
CA TYR A 55 -5.54 -2.01 9.59
C TYR A 55 -4.65 -2.22 8.35
N ARG A 56 -5.18 -2.88 7.30
CA ARG A 56 -4.53 -2.98 5.99
C ARG A 56 -5.27 -2.11 4.98
N GLN A 57 -4.52 -1.70 3.97
CA GLN A 57 -5.04 -0.91 2.87
C GLN A 57 -5.44 -1.78 1.69
N PHE A 58 -6.30 -1.23 0.84
CA PHE A 58 -6.47 -1.67 -0.54
C PHE A 58 -6.70 -0.45 -1.45
N GLU A 59 -6.48 -0.65 -2.74
CA GLU A 59 -6.68 0.37 -3.77
C GLU A 59 -7.81 -0.04 -4.71
N LEU A 60 -8.61 0.95 -5.10
CA LEU A 60 -9.63 0.82 -6.13
C LEU A 60 -9.35 1.84 -7.23
N PHE A 61 -9.31 1.37 -8.46
CA PHE A 61 -9.00 2.16 -9.64
C PHE A 61 -10.23 2.20 -10.54
N LEU A 62 -10.77 3.39 -10.78
CA LEU A 62 -11.91 3.58 -11.66
C LEU A 62 -11.52 4.47 -12.85
N PRO A 63 -11.84 4.09 -14.10
CA PRO A 63 -11.59 4.93 -15.27
C PRO A 63 -12.24 6.29 -15.12
N GLU A 64 -11.50 7.36 -15.42
CA GLU A 64 -11.97 8.74 -15.33
C GLU A 64 -11.36 9.57 -16.45
N ASN A 65 -12.16 10.44 -17.09
CA ASN A 65 -11.64 11.41 -18.06
C ASN A 65 -12.01 12.83 -17.62
N PRO A 66 -11.15 13.51 -16.83
CA PRO A 66 -11.44 14.84 -16.31
C PRO A 66 -11.66 15.90 -17.39
N SER A 67 -11.12 15.71 -18.61
CA SER A 67 -11.34 16.64 -19.73
C SER A 67 -12.82 16.74 -20.14
N THR A 68 -13.60 15.70 -19.85
CA THR A 68 -15.05 15.70 -20.06
C THR A 68 -15.80 16.45 -18.96
N GLY A 69 -15.18 16.76 -17.82
CA GLY A 69 -15.81 17.39 -16.64
C GLY A 69 -16.59 16.42 -15.74
N TYR A 70 -16.56 15.12 -16.01
CA TYR A 70 -17.08 14.08 -15.12
C TYR A 70 -16.02 13.63 -14.12
N ARG A 71 -16.46 13.26 -12.92
CA ARG A 71 -15.63 12.70 -11.86
C ARG A 71 -16.39 11.67 -11.04
N TRP A 72 -15.67 10.79 -10.37
CA TRP A 72 -16.25 9.88 -9.38
C TRP A 72 -16.53 10.58 -8.04
N GLU A 73 -17.77 10.49 -7.56
CA GLU A 73 -18.20 10.89 -6.22
C GLU A 73 -18.44 9.64 -5.37
N LEU A 74 -17.74 9.52 -4.24
CA LEU A 74 -17.98 8.47 -3.25
C LEU A 74 -19.17 8.86 -2.35
N LYS A 75 -20.16 7.96 -2.23
CA LYS A 75 -21.30 8.16 -1.33
C LYS A 75 -20.96 7.78 0.11
N PRO A 76 -21.58 8.44 1.11
CA PRO A 76 -21.45 8.03 2.51
C PRO A 76 -22.14 6.67 2.73
N GLY A 77 -21.87 6.05 3.88
CA GLY A 77 -22.46 4.76 4.27
C GLY A 77 -21.45 3.66 4.58
N TRP A 78 -20.15 3.93 4.40
CA TRP A 78 -19.05 2.99 4.68
C TRP A 78 -18.27 3.29 5.97
N SER A 79 -18.50 4.47 6.56
CA SER A 79 -17.82 4.93 7.76
C SER A 79 -18.02 3.97 8.93
N GLY A 80 -16.94 3.67 9.66
CA GLY A 80 -16.94 2.76 10.81
C GLY A 80 -16.44 1.35 10.48
N THR A 81 -16.62 0.88 9.24
CA THR A 81 -16.00 -0.37 8.74
C THR A 81 -14.71 -0.09 7.98
N LEU A 82 -14.66 1.00 7.21
CA LEU A 82 -13.50 1.46 6.45
C LEU A 82 -13.11 2.87 6.87
N ASN A 83 -11.82 3.22 6.68
CA ASN A 83 -11.38 4.60 6.56
C ASN A 83 -11.12 4.92 5.08
N TYR A 84 -11.44 6.14 4.69
CA TYR A 84 -11.04 6.70 3.40
C TYR A 84 -9.74 7.47 3.60
N ASP A 85 -8.67 6.98 2.97
CA ASP A 85 -7.34 7.52 3.19
C ASP A 85 -7.04 8.65 2.20
N GLU A 86 -7.25 8.41 0.89
CA GLU A 86 -7.01 9.41 -0.16
C GLU A 86 -7.67 9.03 -1.50
N SER A 87 -7.67 9.99 -2.45
CA SER A 87 -7.80 9.69 -3.87
C SER A 87 -6.92 10.59 -4.74
N THR A 88 -6.48 10.05 -5.88
CA THR A 88 -5.58 10.73 -6.82
C THR A 88 -5.97 10.38 -8.25
N TYR A 89 -5.90 11.35 -9.15
CA TYR A 89 -6.04 11.08 -10.58
C TYR A 89 -4.67 10.76 -11.18
N VAL A 90 -4.60 9.68 -11.96
CA VAL A 90 -3.43 9.28 -12.72
C VAL A 90 -3.81 9.30 -14.20
N ALA A 91 -3.19 10.17 -14.98
CA ALA A 91 -3.39 10.20 -16.42
C ALA A 91 -2.79 8.95 -17.06
N ASP A 92 -3.44 8.44 -18.11
CA ASP A 92 -2.85 7.38 -18.92
C ASP A 92 -1.66 7.91 -19.72
N PRO A 93 -0.62 7.08 -19.97
CA PRO A 93 0.49 7.46 -20.83
C PRO A 93 0.00 7.95 -22.20
N ALA A 94 0.47 9.12 -22.61
CA ALA A 94 0.11 9.74 -23.87
C ALA A 94 1.32 10.41 -24.51
N PRO A 95 1.38 10.52 -25.85
CA PRO A 95 2.39 11.31 -26.53
C PRO A 95 2.41 12.77 -26.07
N ASP A 96 3.58 13.40 -26.14
CA ASP A 96 3.73 14.81 -25.80
C ASP A 96 2.77 15.69 -26.62
N GLY A 97 2.08 16.60 -25.94
CA GLY A 97 1.11 17.51 -26.55
C GLY A 97 -0.27 16.91 -26.82
N LEU A 98 -0.49 15.61 -26.57
CA LEU A 98 -1.83 15.02 -26.65
C LEU A 98 -2.67 15.40 -25.43
N VAL A 99 -3.73 16.17 -25.66
CA VAL A 99 -4.69 16.55 -24.62
C VAL A 99 -5.87 15.58 -24.59
N GLY A 100 -6.39 15.33 -23.38
CA GLY A 100 -7.62 14.55 -23.21
C GLY A 100 -7.46 13.02 -23.29
N SER A 101 -6.23 12.50 -23.24
CA SER A 101 -6.04 11.11 -22.81
C SER A 101 -6.68 10.99 -21.44
N GLY A 102 -7.61 10.05 -21.29
CA GLY A 102 -8.24 9.81 -20.01
C GLY A 102 -7.22 9.32 -18.98
N GLY A 103 -7.74 8.71 -17.94
CA GLY A 103 -6.90 8.13 -16.93
C GLY A 103 -7.74 7.36 -15.95
N THR A 104 -7.22 7.27 -14.74
CA THR A 104 -7.79 6.47 -13.69
C THR A 104 -7.79 7.26 -12.39
N ARG A 105 -8.93 7.28 -11.72
CA ARG A 105 -9.03 7.75 -10.33
C ARG A 105 -8.68 6.58 -9.41
N ARG A 106 -7.57 6.73 -8.68
CA ARG A 106 -7.15 5.83 -7.60
C ARG A 106 -7.81 6.27 -6.29
N PHE A 107 -8.45 5.35 -5.59
CA PHE A 107 -8.97 5.51 -4.24
C PHE A 107 -8.23 4.56 -3.30
N VAL A 108 -7.88 5.03 -2.12
CA VAL A 108 -7.22 4.23 -1.08
C VAL A 108 -8.11 4.17 0.16
N PHE A 109 -8.31 2.96 0.65
CA PHE A 109 -9.07 2.71 1.86
C PHE A 109 -8.28 1.80 2.79
N SER A 110 -8.49 1.95 4.09
CA SER A 110 -8.02 1.03 5.11
C SER A 110 -9.16 0.35 5.86
N GLY A 111 -8.99 -0.91 6.24
CA GLY A 111 -9.93 -1.62 7.11
C GLY A 111 -9.91 -1.03 8.51
N ALA A 112 -11.03 -0.48 9.00
CA ALA A 112 -11.12 0.12 10.33
C ALA A 112 -11.56 -0.92 11.38
N THR A 113 -12.69 -1.58 11.11
CA THR A 113 -13.31 -2.58 11.99
C THR A 113 -13.75 -3.78 11.15
N ALA A 114 -13.59 -5.00 11.65
CA ALA A 114 -14.10 -6.20 11.00
C ALA A 114 -15.61 -6.10 10.77
N GLY A 115 -16.09 -6.52 9.60
CA GLY A 115 -17.48 -6.35 9.21
C GLY A 115 -17.69 -6.30 7.70
N LYS A 116 -18.91 -5.96 7.29
CA LYS A 116 -19.30 -5.82 5.88
C LYS A 116 -19.85 -4.42 5.64
N THR A 117 -19.51 -3.83 4.50
CA THR A 117 -20.05 -2.54 4.06
C THR A 117 -20.13 -2.47 2.53
N ASN A 118 -20.62 -1.36 1.99
CA ASN A 118 -20.65 -1.09 0.55
C ASN A 118 -19.94 0.24 0.26
N LEU A 119 -19.13 0.25 -0.79
CA LEU A 119 -18.65 1.49 -1.42
C LEU A 119 -19.47 1.77 -2.67
N THR A 120 -20.21 2.87 -2.68
CA THR A 120 -21.00 3.30 -3.86
C THR A 120 -20.40 4.58 -4.44
N PHE A 121 -20.06 4.52 -5.73
CA PHE A 121 -19.50 5.61 -6.50
C PHE A 121 -20.47 6.07 -7.58
N ARG A 122 -20.56 7.39 -7.81
CA ARG A 122 -21.36 8.01 -8.86
C ARG A 122 -20.46 8.79 -9.80
N TYR A 123 -20.49 8.47 -11.09
CA TYR A 123 -19.74 9.20 -12.11
C TYR A 123 -20.60 10.32 -12.65
N LYS A 124 -20.35 11.55 -12.21
CA LYS A 124 -21.19 12.71 -12.56
C LYS A 124 -20.39 14.00 -12.72
N ARG A 125 -20.98 14.97 -13.40
CA ARG A 125 -20.52 16.36 -13.36
C ARG A 125 -20.79 16.98 -11.99
N PRO A 126 -19.97 17.95 -11.55
CA PRO A 126 -20.32 18.80 -10.41
C PRO A 126 -21.70 19.42 -10.57
N GLY A 127 -22.50 19.42 -9.50
CA GLY A 127 -23.80 20.09 -9.44
C GLY A 127 -24.86 19.26 -8.72
N PRO A 128 -25.81 19.90 -8.03
CA PRO A 128 -26.86 19.20 -7.28
C PRO A 128 -27.78 18.38 -8.18
N GLU A 129 -28.11 18.89 -9.36
CA GLU A 129 -29.09 18.29 -10.30
C GLU A 129 -28.47 17.36 -11.35
N ALA A 130 -27.14 17.21 -11.37
CA ALA A 130 -26.49 16.37 -12.36
C ALA A 130 -26.76 14.88 -12.10
N GLU A 131 -27.50 14.24 -13.00
CA GLU A 131 -27.67 12.79 -13.00
C GLU A 131 -26.34 12.08 -13.30
N PRO A 132 -26.04 10.98 -12.59
CA PRO A 132 -24.83 10.21 -12.85
C PRO A 132 -24.91 9.44 -14.16
N ALA A 133 -23.82 9.49 -14.93
CA ALA A 133 -23.65 8.69 -16.14
C ALA A 133 -23.35 7.21 -15.82
N ASP A 134 -22.77 6.94 -14.65
CA ASP A 134 -22.51 5.59 -14.15
C ASP A 134 -22.64 5.55 -12.62
N VAL A 135 -23.07 4.41 -12.07
CA VAL A 135 -23.14 4.14 -10.64
C VAL A 135 -22.57 2.74 -10.38
N ARG A 136 -21.52 2.67 -9.57
CA ARG A 136 -20.85 1.41 -9.22
C ARG A 136 -20.89 1.18 -7.72
N THR A 137 -21.28 -0.03 -7.32
CA THR A 137 -21.34 -0.42 -5.90
C THR A 137 -20.50 -1.65 -5.68
N PHE A 138 -19.66 -1.63 -4.65
CA PHE A 138 -18.77 -2.74 -4.31
C PHE A 138 -19.01 -3.20 -2.88
N PRO A 139 -19.46 -4.45 -2.68
CA PRO A 139 -19.51 -5.03 -1.35
C PRO A 139 -18.10 -5.25 -0.84
N VAL A 140 -17.79 -4.75 0.35
CA VAL A 140 -16.48 -4.87 0.99
C VAL A 140 -16.60 -5.66 2.27
N THR A 141 -15.75 -6.66 2.44
CA THR A 141 -15.60 -7.42 3.69
C THR A 141 -14.26 -7.08 4.34
N VAL A 142 -14.31 -6.58 5.57
CA VAL A 142 -13.14 -6.40 6.43
C VAL A 142 -13.03 -7.61 7.34
N THR A 143 -11.93 -8.36 7.23
CA THR A 143 -11.63 -9.48 8.13
C THR A 143 -10.69 -9.03 9.24
N GLU A 144 -10.65 -9.77 10.33
CA GLU A 144 -9.60 -9.65 11.35
C GLU A 144 -8.21 -10.00 10.79
#